data_AF-X1PU24-F1
#
_entry.id   AF-X1PU24-F1
#
_cell.length_a   1.000
_cell.length_b   1.000
_cell.length_c   1.000
_cell.angle_alpha   90.00
_cell.angle_beta   90.00
_cell.angle_gamma   90.00
#
_symmetry.space_group_name_H-M   'P 1'
#
loop_
_entity.id
_entity.type
_entity.pdbx_description
1 polymer ?
#
loop_
_entity_poly.entity_id
_entity_poly.type
_entity_poly.pdbx_seq_one_letter_code
_entity_poly.pdbx_strand_id
1 'polypeptide(L)'
;AAAIMVGISPQILWAASFQLSFLAMAGLIFIFPPLQALGRRAVRATLGEDRAAASVANLITDSFSVTLGAILAVWPVVAYYFGIVSFVAPLATLLTLPALPAIIITGALAGGLGLIALPVAQIVSWLAWLFLSYMLLVVNGFAAIPLSFLKVGAINSNLIWTYYLVLALALWLNSHRRQASTLTTKSLTSVKPGINKITNSVSKLPKKWVIPPLLVIAILVSVAAATMPDDNLHVSFLDVGQGDAILIQKGNQQVLVDGGPNPQ
;
A
#
# COMPACT_ATOMS: atom_id res chain seq x y z
N ALA A 1 17.25 -16.01 -2.77
CA ALA A 1 17.47 -14.80 -3.59
C ALA A 1 17.95 -13.62 -2.75
N ALA A 2 17.13 -13.06 -1.84
CA ALA A 2 17.51 -11.90 -1.02
C ALA A 2 18.84 -12.08 -0.24
N ALA A 3 19.02 -13.22 0.45
CA ALA A 3 20.26 -13.52 1.17
C ALA A 3 21.50 -13.60 0.25
N ILE A 4 21.34 -14.07 -0.99
CA ILE A 4 22.42 -14.16 -1.98
C ILE A 4 22.78 -12.75 -2.49
N MET A 5 21.77 -11.91 -2.79
CA MET A 5 21.98 -10.52 -3.22
C MET A 5 22.71 -9.69 -2.15
N VAL A 6 22.31 -9.85 -0.88
CA VAL A 6 22.95 -9.19 0.27
C VAL A 6 24.36 -9.73 0.50
N GLY A 7 24.58 -11.03 0.31
CA GLY A 7 25.91 -11.65 0.41
C GLY A 7 26.91 -11.15 -0.64
N ILE A 8 26.44 -10.85 -1.87
CA ILE A 8 27.27 -10.28 -2.94
C ILE A 8 27.54 -8.79 -2.70
N SER A 9 26.51 -8.05 -2.29
CA SER A 9 26.61 -6.59 -2.12
C SER A 9 25.72 -6.15 -0.95
N PRO A 10 26.30 -5.99 0.25
CA PRO A 10 25.56 -5.61 1.46
C PRO A 10 24.86 -4.25 1.35
N GLN A 11 25.38 -3.36 0.49
CA GLN A 11 24.84 -2.03 0.25
C GLN A 11 23.42 -2.05 -0.33
N ILE A 12 22.99 -3.16 -0.96
CA ILE A 12 21.63 -3.31 -1.52
C ILE A 12 20.55 -3.16 -0.43
N LEU A 13 20.86 -3.45 0.84
CA LEU A 13 19.91 -3.26 1.96
C LEU A 13 19.41 -1.81 2.09
N TRP A 14 20.18 -0.83 1.63
CA TRP A 14 19.83 0.58 1.67
C TRP A 14 19.11 1.08 0.41
N ALA A 15 19.03 0.24 -0.63
CA ALA A 15 18.35 0.58 -1.86
C ALA A 15 16.83 0.50 -1.68
N ALA A 16 16.13 1.60 -1.98
CA ALA A 16 14.67 1.66 -1.90
C ALA A 16 14.01 0.53 -2.72
N SER A 17 14.47 0.29 -3.94
CA SER A 17 13.93 -0.77 -4.82
C SER A 17 13.99 -2.17 -4.18
N PHE A 18 15.08 -2.50 -3.49
CA PHE A 18 15.23 -3.78 -2.79
C PHE A 18 14.28 -3.86 -1.59
N GLN A 19 14.23 -2.81 -0.77
CA GLN A 19 13.35 -2.75 0.39
C GLN A 19 11.88 -2.89 -0.01
N LEU A 20 11.44 -2.13 -1.01
CA LEU A 20 10.06 -2.15 -1.52
C LEU A 20 9.69 -3.54 -2.08
N SER A 21 10.59 -4.15 -2.87
CA SER A 21 10.34 -5.48 -3.44
C SER A 21 10.30 -6.58 -2.36
N PHE A 22 11.26 -6.55 -1.41
CA PHE A 22 11.29 -7.51 -0.31
C PHE A 22 10.05 -7.38 0.59
N LEU A 23 9.66 -6.16 0.92
CA LEU A 23 8.47 -5.89 1.72
C LEU A 23 7.19 -6.28 1.00
N ALA A 24 7.08 -6.03 -0.31
CA ALA A 24 5.93 -6.48 -1.11
C ALA A 24 5.78 -8.01 -1.02
N MET A 25 6.88 -8.75 -1.19
CA MET A 25 6.89 -10.20 -1.06
C MET A 25 6.54 -10.66 0.36
N ALA A 26 7.07 -9.99 1.39
CA ALA A 26 6.70 -10.26 2.79
C ALA A 26 5.21 -9.99 3.04
N GLY A 27 4.65 -8.92 2.46
CA GLY A 27 3.23 -8.61 2.47
C GLY A 27 2.36 -9.70 1.84
N LEU A 28 2.78 -10.24 0.70
CA LEU A 28 2.12 -11.37 0.04
C LEU A 28 2.18 -12.67 0.86
N ILE A 29 3.23 -12.88 1.64
CA ILE A 29 3.37 -14.09 2.48
C ILE A 29 2.56 -13.94 3.76
N PHE A 30 2.63 -12.79 4.43
CA PHE A 30 2.10 -12.63 5.79
C PHE A 30 0.75 -11.90 5.85
N ILE A 31 0.51 -10.91 4.98
CA ILE A 31 -0.68 -10.04 5.03
C ILE A 31 -1.77 -10.53 4.07
N PHE A 32 -1.42 -11.06 2.89
CA PHE A 32 -2.40 -11.56 1.93
C PHE A 32 -3.29 -12.70 2.48
N PRO A 33 -2.76 -13.78 3.11
CA PRO A 33 -3.60 -14.89 3.58
C PRO A 33 -4.70 -14.50 4.60
N PRO A 34 -4.46 -13.59 5.58
CA PRO A 34 -5.53 -13.14 6.46
C PRO A 34 -6.54 -12.23 5.75
N LEU A 35 -6.11 -11.36 4.83
CA LEU A 35 -7.01 -10.50 4.04
C LEU A 35 -7.91 -11.33 3.12
N GLN A 36 -7.35 -12.30 2.41
CA GLN A 36 -8.08 -13.19 1.53
C GLN A 36 -9.18 -13.96 2.27
N ALA A 37 -8.86 -14.49 3.45
CA ALA A 37 -9.83 -15.19 4.26
C ALA A 37 -10.95 -14.28 4.78
N LEU A 38 -10.63 -13.02 5.11
CA LEU A 38 -11.62 -12.03 5.54
C LEU A 38 -12.55 -11.64 4.38
N GLY A 39 -11.98 -11.39 3.20
CA GLY A 39 -12.73 -11.06 2.00
C GLY A 39 -13.64 -12.21 1.56
N ARG A 40 -13.14 -13.44 1.49
CA ARG A 40 -13.95 -14.62 1.14
C ARG A 40 -15.08 -14.89 2.14
N ARG A 41 -14.88 -14.56 3.43
CA ARG A 41 -15.95 -14.60 4.44
C ARG A 41 -17.01 -13.54 4.19
N ALA A 42 -16.60 -12.32 3.82
CA ALA A 42 -17.52 -11.25 3.47
C ALA A 42 -18.36 -11.61 2.24
N VAL A 43 -17.73 -12.14 1.18
CA VAL A 43 -18.42 -12.63 -0.03
C VAL A 43 -19.47 -13.69 0.31
N ARG A 44 -19.13 -14.67 1.15
CA ARG A 44 -20.08 -15.71 1.58
C ARG A 44 -21.25 -15.14 2.39
N ALA A 45 -21.01 -14.10 3.18
CA ALA A 45 -22.05 -13.47 3.99
C ALA A 45 -23.00 -12.60 3.15
N THR A 46 -22.53 -12.03 2.03
CA THR A 46 -23.33 -11.13 1.20
C THR A 46 -24.02 -11.82 0.02
N LEU A 47 -23.38 -12.79 -0.62
CA LEU A 47 -23.83 -13.35 -1.90
C LEU A 47 -24.55 -14.71 -1.80
N GLY A 48 -24.62 -15.35 -0.62
CA GLY A 48 -25.37 -16.61 -0.46
C GLY A 48 -24.92 -17.72 -1.43
N GLU A 49 -25.77 -18.72 -1.65
CA GLU A 49 -25.45 -19.97 -2.37
C GLU A 49 -25.28 -19.84 -3.90
N ASP A 50 -25.34 -18.63 -4.46
CA ASP A 50 -25.17 -18.39 -5.89
C ASP A 50 -23.74 -18.68 -6.35
N ARG A 51 -23.51 -19.92 -6.82
CA ARG A 51 -22.18 -20.45 -7.17
C ARG A 51 -21.45 -19.61 -8.22
N ALA A 52 -22.16 -19.06 -9.20
CA ALA A 52 -21.58 -18.25 -10.28
C ALA A 52 -21.13 -16.87 -9.77
N ALA A 53 -22.01 -16.15 -9.08
CA ALA A 53 -21.70 -14.82 -8.54
C ALA A 53 -20.64 -14.88 -7.43
N ALA A 54 -20.70 -15.90 -6.58
CA ALA A 54 -19.70 -16.14 -5.54
C ALA A 54 -18.31 -16.44 -6.15
N SER A 55 -18.22 -17.15 -7.28
CA SER A 55 -16.94 -17.43 -7.94
C SER A 55 -16.27 -16.14 -8.43
N VAL A 56 -17.01 -15.30 -9.14
CA VAL A 56 -16.50 -14.00 -9.64
C VAL A 56 -16.11 -13.08 -8.49
N ALA A 57 -16.94 -12.99 -7.46
CA ALA A 57 -16.64 -12.18 -6.28
C ALA A 57 -15.40 -12.69 -5.52
N ASN A 58 -15.20 -14.01 -5.43
CA ASN A 58 -14.00 -14.59 -4.83
C ASN A 58 -12.75 -14.25 -5.66
N LEU A 59 -12.82 -14.30 -7.00
CA LEU A 59 -11.70 -13.93 -7.86
C LEU A 59 -11.30 -12.46 -7.67
N ILE A 60 -12.27 -11.54 -7.68
CA ILE A 60 -12.03 -10.11 -7.45
C ILE A 60 -11.43 -9.88 -6.06
N THR A 61 -12.00 -10.55 -5.06
CA THR A 61 -11.54 -10.46 -3.66
C THR A 61 -10.12 -10.97 -3.49
N ASP A 62 -9.77 -12.07 -4.15
CA ASP A 62 -8.42 -12.63 -4.11
C ASP A 62 -7.42 -11.66 -4.73
N SER A 63 -7.70 -11.15 -5.94
CA SER A 63 -6.85 -10.17 -6.63
C SER A 63 -6.68 -8.87 -5.84
N PHE A 64 -7.76 -8.36 -5.24
CA PHE A 64 -7.70 -7.19 -4.38
C PHE A 64 -6.89 -7.46 -3.10
N SER A 65 -7.04 -8.64 -2.50
CA SER A 65 -6.29 -9.03 -1.29
C SER A 65 -4.80 -9.16 -1.56
N VAL A 66 -4.39 -9.67 -2.72
CA VAL A 66 -2.99 -9.72 -3.18
C VAL A 66 -2.44 -8.29 -3.25
N THR A 67 -3.16 -7.42 -3.95
CA THR A 67 -2.76 -6.03 -4.17
C THR A 67 -2.65 -5.26 -2.85
N LEU A 68 -3.66 -5.38 -1.98
CA LEU A 68 -3.70 -4.71 -0.69
C LEU A 68 -2.64 -5.26 0.28
N GLY A 69 -2.38 -6.56 0.27
CA GLY A 69 -1.34 -7.19 1.10
C GLY A 69 0.06 -6.69 0.74
N ALA A 70 0.36 -6.57 -0.55
CA ALA A 70 1.63 -5.99 -1.00
C ALA A 70 1.72 -4.49 -0.66
N ILE A 71 0.68 -3.70 -0.96
CA ILE A 71 0.70 -2.25 -0.74
C ILE A 71 0.83 -1.93 0.75
N LEU A 72 0.07 -2.58 1.64
CA LEU A 72 0.17 -2.33 3.09
C LEU A 72 1.59 -2.57 3.63
N ALA A 73 2.28 -3.60 3.15
CA ALA A 73 3.65 -3.87 3.60
C ALA A 73 4.64 -2.80 3.18
N VAL A 74 4.41 -2.18 2.02
CA VAL A 74 5.35 -1.25 1.38
C VAL A 74 5.00 0.21 1.71
N TRP A 75 3.75 0.46 2.12
CA TRP A 75 3.18 1.79 2.30
C TRP A 75 4.03 2.76 3.14
N PRO A 76 4.56 2.39 4.33
CA PRO A 76 5.36 3.29 5.15
C PRO A 76 6.69 3.66 4.49
N VAL A 77 7.27 2.73 3.73
CA VAL A 77 8.54 2.93 3.03
C VAL A 77 8.32 3.80 1.80
N VAL A 78 7.20 3.64 1.08
CA VAL A 78 6.81 4.60 0.03
C VAL A 78 6.70 6.00 0.62
N ALA A 79 6.03 6.13 1.75
CA ALA A 79 5.82 7.41 2.40
C ALA A 79 7.15 8.04 2.85
N TYR A 80 8.10 7.23 3.34
CA TYR A 80 9.42 7.69 3.77
C TYR A 80 10.30 8.17 2.60
N TYR A 81 10.37 7.40 1.50
CA TYR A 81 11.25 7.74 0.36
C TYR A 81 10.65 8.76 -0.59
N PHE A 82 9.32 8.73 -0.79
CA PHE A 82 8.65 9.52 -1.82
C PHE A 82 7.74 10.60 -1.23
N GLY A 83 7.56 10.67 0.10
CA GLY A 83 6.75 11.70 0.75
C GLY A 83 5.27 11.66 0.33
N ILE A 84 4.77 10.49 -0.10
CA ILE A 84 3.39 10.34 -0.58
C ILE A 84 2.71 9.12 0.02
N VAL A 85 1.42 9.30 0.32
CA VAL A 85 0.50 8.25 0.77
C VAL A 85 -0.69 8.25 -0.17
N SER A 86 -0.78 7.26 -1.06
CA SER A 86 -1.91 7.12 -1.98
C SER A 86 -2.96 6.15 -1.44
N PHE A 87 -4.19 6.63 -1.29
CA PHE A 87 -5.35 5.82 -0.87
C PHE A 87 -5.96 5.05 -2.04
N VAL A 88 -5.76 5.55 -3.26
CA VAL A 88 -6.35 4.99 -4.46
C VAL A 88 -5.46 3.91 -5.07
N ALA A 89 -4.21 3.80 -4.62
CA ALA A 89 -3.22 2.83 -5.09
C ALA A 89 -3.76 1.39 -5.17
N PRO A 90 -4.47 0.82 -4.16
CA PRO A 90 -4.96 -0.55 -4.27
C PRO A 90 -5.95 -0.76 -5.43
N LEU A 91 -6.82 0.23 -5.67
CA LEU A 91 -7.85 0.14 -6.69
C LEU A 91 -7.29 0.45 -8.08
N ALA A 92 -6.45 1.47 -8.19
CA ALA A 92 -5.72 1.79 -9.41
C ALA A 92 -4.86 0.59 -9.85
N THR A 93 -4.07 0.03 -8.92
CA THR A 93 -3.18 -1.11 -9.22
C THR A 93 -3.97 -2.35 -9.61
N LEU A 94 -5.11 -2.63 -8.98
CA LEU A 94 -5.98 -3.75 -9.36
C LEU A 94 -6.47 -3.65 -10.81
N LEU A 95 -6.84 -2.44 -11.25
CA LEU A 95 -7.33 -2.21 -12.61
C LEU A 95 -6.19 -2.12 -13.64
N THR A 96 -5.03 -1.58 -13.28
CA THR A 96 -3.90 -1.45 -14.21
C THR A 96 -3.08 -2.72 -14.37
N LEU A 97 -2.99 -3.57 -13.32
CA LEU A 97 -2.17 -4.79 -13.32
C LEU A 97 -2.46 -5.74 -14.49
N PRO A 98 -3.73 -6.05 -14.85
CA PRO A 98 -4.04 -6.93 -15.97
C PRO A 98 -3.52 -6.44 -17.32
N ALA A 99 -3.43 -5.12 -17.51
CA ALA A 99 -2.92 -4.51 -18.74
C ALA A 99 -1.38 -4.53 -18.82
N LEU A 100 -0.69 -4.60 -17.68
CA LEU A 100 0.76 -4.46 -17.59
C LEU A 100 1.54 -5.53 -18.40
N PRO A 101 1.22 -6.84 -18.33
CA PRO A 101 1.92 -7.84 -19.15
C PRO A 101 1.74 -7.59 -20.65
N ALA A 102 0.54 -7.20 -21.07
CA ALA A 102 0.26 -6.90 -22.47
C ALA A 102 1.08 -5.70 -22.95
N ILE A 103 1.19 -4.65 -22.13
CA ILE A 103 2.04 -3.48 -22.42
C ILE A 103 3.51 -3.88 -22.55
N ILE A 104 4.04 -4.69 -21.62
CA ILE A 104 5.44 -5.12 -21.64
C ILE A 104 5.73 -5.95 -22.89
N ILE A 105 4.89 -6.94 -23.20
CA ILE A 105 5.10 -7.85 -24.34
C ILE A 105 4.98 -7.08 -25.65
N THR A 106 3.91 -6.32 -25.83
CA THR A 106 3.69 -5.56 -27.08
C THR A 106 4.71 -4.44 -27.26
N GLY A 107 5.10 -3.76 -26.18
CA GLY A 107 6.15 -2.74 -26.21
C GLY A 107 7.53 -3.32 -26.54
N ALA A 108 7.89 -4.46 -25.94
CA ALA A 108 9.15 -5.14 -26.25
C ALA A 108 9.19 -5.64 -27.71
N LEU A 109 8.08 -6.23 -28.19
CA LEU A 109 7.96 -6.67 -29.58
C LEU A 109 8.01 -5.49 -30.56
N ALA A 110 7.30 -4.40 -30.27
CA ALA A 110 7.33 -3.19 -31.09
C ALA A 110 8.74 -2.59 -31.16
N GLY A 111 9.43 -2.49 -30.02
CA GLY A 111 10.82 -2.01 -29.96
C GLY A 111 11.79 -2.91 -30.73
N GLY A 112 11.69 -4.23 -30.56
CA GLY A 112 12.55 -5.19 -31.25
C GLY A 112 12.31 -5.23 -32.77
N LEU A 113 11.04 -5.28 -33.19
CA LEU A 113 10.68 -5.27 -34.62
C LEU A 113 10.99 -3.92 -35.28
N GLY A 114 10.97 -2.82 -34.51
CA GLY A 114 11.32 -1.50 -35.01
C GLY A 114 12.75 -1.40 -35.53
N LEU A 115 13.66 -2.27 -35.07
CA LEU A 115 15.04 -2.35 -35.56
C LEU A 115 15.15 -3.05 -36.93
N ILE A 116 14.17 -3.88 -37.30
CA ILE A 116 14.22 -4.73 -38.50
C ILE A 116 13.26 -4.20 -39.57
N ALA A 117 12.01 -3.92 -39.20
CA ALA A 117 10.94 -3.55 -40.10
C ALA A 117 9.95 -2.59 -39.42
N LEU A 118 10.13 -1.30 -39.67
CA LEU A 118 9.26 -0.21 -39.18
C LEU A 118 7.76 -0.44 -39.43
N PRO A 119 7.29 -0.89 -40.62
CA PRO A 119 5.86 -1.08 -40.86
C PRO A 119 5.24 -2.17 -39.96
N VAL A 120 5.98 -3.24 -39.67
CA VAL A 120 5.51 -4.33 -38.81
C VAL A 120 5.46 -3.86 -37.35
N ALA A 121 6.49 -3.11 -36.91
CA ALA A 121 6.52 -2.52 -35.59
C ALA A 121 5.34 -1.57 -35.34
N GLN A 122 4.90 -0.83 -36.36
CA GLN A 122 3.76 0.08 -36.27
C GLN A 122 2.44 -0.67 -35.96
N ILE A 123 2.20 -1.82 -36.62
CA ILE A 123 1.01 -2.64 -36.37
C ILE A 123 1.01 -3.15 -34.91
N VAL A 124 2.15 -3.65 -34.43
CA VAL A 124 2.29 -4.10 -33.03
C VAL A 124 2.14 -2.94 -32.05
N SER A 125 2.61 -1.75 -32.43
CA SER A 125 2.49 -0.53 -31.60
C SER A 125 1.05 -0.07 -31.43
N TRP A 126 0.15 -0.32 -32.39
CA TRP A 126 -1.28 -0.04 -32.20
C TRP A 126 -1.89 -0.91 -31.08
N LEU A 127 -1.44 -2.15 -30.95
CA LEU A 127 -1.87 -3.01 -29.85
C LEU A 127 -1.31 -2.52 -28.51
N ALA A 128 -0.03 -2.11 -28.48
CA ALA A 128 0.55 -1.47 -27.30
C ALA A 128 -0.21 -0.19 -26.91
N TRP A 129 -0.56 0.64 -27.88
CA TRP A 129 -1.32 1.88 -27.68
C TRP A 129 -2.68 1.62 -27.02
N LEU A 130 -3.40 0.55 -27.38
CA LEU A 130 -4.67 0.20 -26.74
C LEU A 130 -4.52 -0.03 -25.24
N PHE A 131 -3.59 -0.89 -24.83
CA PHE A 131 -3.38 -1.20 -23.41
C PHE A 131 -2.79 -0.02 -22.63
N LEU A 132 -1.91 0.76 -23.27
CA LEU A 132 -1.33 1.95 -22.68
C LEU A 132 -2.40 3.04 -22.45
N SER A 133 -3.29 3.24 -23.43
CA SER A 133 -4.41 4.18 -23.33
C SER A 133 -5.37 3.78 -22.22
N TYR A 134 -5.66 2.48 -22.07
CA TYR A 134 -6.44 1.97 -20.95
C TYR A 134 -5.78 2.29 -19.61
N MET A 135 -4.48 2.00 -19.46
CA MET A 135 -3.75 2.30 -18.22
C MET A 135 -3.78 3.80 -17.90
N LEU A 136 -3.56 4.66 -18.89
CA LEU A 136 -3.62 6.12 -18.73
C LEU A 136 -5.01 6.60 -18.33
N LEU A 137 -6.07 6.06 -18.92
CA LEU A 137 -7.45 6.41 -18.57
C LEU A 137 -7.74 6.08 -17.10
N VAL A 138 -7.32 4.90 -16.64
CA VAL A 138 -7.50 4.47 -15.25
C VAL A 138 -6.70 5.37 -14.31
N VAL A 139 -5.42 5.60 -14.60
CA VAL A 139 -4.53 6.42 -13.75
C VAL A 139 -5.01 7.86 -13.67
N ASN A 140 -5.34 8.50 -14.80
CA ASN A 140 -5.82 9.88 -14.83
C ASN A 140 -7.20 10.02 -14.16
N GLY A 141 -8.09 9.04 -14.37
CA GLY A 141 -9.39 9.01 -13.70
C GLY A 141 -9.26 8.99 -12.18
N PHE A 142 -8.32 8.20 -11.64
CA PHE A 142 -8.06 8.15 -10.21
C PHE A 142 -7.23 9.33 -9.68
N ALA A 143 -6.34 9.91 -10.49
CA ALA A 143 -5.56 11.08 -10.11
C ALA A 143 -6.41 12.34 -9.95
N ALA A 144 -7.51 12.46 -10.72
CA ALA A 144 -8.45 13.57 -10.63
C ALA A 144 -9.25 13.62 -9.31
N ILE A 145 -9.19 12.56 -8.50
CA ILE A 145 -9.88 12.52 -7.20
C ILE A 145 -9.09 13.38 -6.20
N PRO A 146 -9.72 14.33 -5.47
CA PRO A 146 -9.05 15.27 -4.58
C PRO A 146 -8.32 14.64 -3.37
N LEU A 147 -8.54 13.35 -3.10
CA LEU A 147 -7.88 12.56 -2.05
C LEU A 147 -7.03 11.41 -2.64
N SER A 148 -6.59 11.54 -3.89
CA SER A 148 -5.83 10.49 -4.59
C SER A 148 -4.49 10.19 -3.93
N PHE A 149 -3.81 11.23 -3.44
CA PHE A 149 -2.62 11.14 -2.63
C PHE A 149 -2.56 12.29 -1.62
N LEU A 150 -1.98 12.01 -0.45
CA LEU A 150 -1.53 13.04 0.48
C LEU A 150 -0.03 13.14 0.40
N LYS A 151 0.48 14.38 0.25
CA LYS A 151 1.89 14.67 0.46
C LYS A 151 2.14 14.63 1.97
N VAL A 152 3.02 13.75 2.39
CA VAL A 152 3.48 13.63 3.76
C VAL A 152 4.87 14.23 3.81
N GLY A 153 5.10 15.14 4.76
CA GLY A 153 6.42 15.71 5.00
C GLY A 153 7.44 14.65 5.44
N ALA A 154 8.61 15.08 5.91
CA ALA A 154 9.64 14.15 6.36
C ALA A 154 9.10 13.22 7.48
N ILE A 155 9.02 11.92 7.19
CA ILE A 155 8.53 10.94 8.15
C ILE A 155 9.66 10.50 9.07
N ASN A 156 9.43 10.65 10.38
CA ASN A 156 10.34 10.14 11.40
C ASN A 156 10.48 8.61 11.30
N SER A 157 11.72 8.11 11.29
CA SER A 157 12.02 6.67 11.20
C SER A 157 11.31 5.85 12.30
N ASN A 158 11.09 6.44 13.48
CA ASN A 158 10.35 5.81 14.58
C ASN A 158 8.91 5.44 14.20
N LEU A 159 8.24 6.24 13.37
CA LEU A 159 6.87 5.99 12.94
C LEU A 159 6.78 4.71 12.10
N ILE A 160 7.77 4.48 11.24
CA ILE A 160 7.88 3.28 10.40
C ILE A 160 8.02 2.04 11.27
N TRP A 161 8.89 2.09 12.28
CA TRP A 161 9.05 0.99 13.24
C TRP A 161 7.77 0.71 14.03
N THR A 162 7.07 1.77 14.49
CA THR A 162 5.79 1.59 15.18
C THR A 162 4.74 0.94 14.29
N TYR A 163 4.68 1.32 13.00
CA TYR A 163 3.76 0.73 12.04
C TYR A 163 4.02 -0.77 11.87
N TYR A 164 5.28 -1.16 11.63
CA TYR A 164 5.63 -2.57 11.46
C TYR A 164 5.43 -3.39 12.73
N LEU A 165 5.67 -2.82 13.91
CA LEU A 165 5.42 -3.49 15.19
C LEU A 165 3.92 -3.75 15.38
N VAL A 166 3.08 -2.74 15.12
CA VAL A 166 1.61 -2.87 15.16
C VAL A 166 1.13 -3.91 14.14
N LEU A 167 1.66 -3.88 12.93
CA LEU A 167 1.31 -4.81 11.86
C LEU A 167 1.71 -6.24 12.23
N ALA A 168 2.93 -6.45 12.74
CA ALA A 168 3.39 -7.75 13.21
C ALA A 168 2.54 -8.29 14.37
N LEU A 169 2.18 -7.43 15.33
CA LEU A 169 1.31 -7.78 16.45
C LEU A 169 -0.08 -8.19 15.97
N ALA A 170 -0.67 -7.45 15.03
CA ALA A 170 -1.97 -7.76 14.45
C ALA A 170 -1.97 -9.12 13.73
N LEU A 171 -0.91 -9.41 12.95
CA LEU A 171 -0.74 -10.69 12.27
C LEU A 171 -0.54 -11.84 13.25
N TRP A 172 0.28 -11.65 14.28
CA TRP A 172 0.53 -12.65 15.32
C TRP A 172 -0.76 -13.02 16.06
N LEU A 173 -1.55 -12.03 16.49
CA LEU A 173 -2.84 -12.25 17.14
C LEU A 173 -3.84 -13.00 16.24
N ASN A 174 -3.80 -12.76 14.93
CA ASN A 174 -4.68 -13.44 13.96
C ASN A 174 -4.21 -14.88 13.67
N SER A 175 -2.91 -15.12 13.59
CA SER A 175 -2.32 -16.45 13.40
C SER A 175 -2.59 -17.36 14.61
N HIS A 176 -2.44 -16.82 15.83
CA HIS A 176 -2.68 -17.56 17.07
C HIS A 176 -4.16 -17.97 17.24
N ARG A 177 -5.11 -17.21 16.68
CA ARG A 177 -6.53 -17.60 16.61
C ARG A 177 -6.77 -18.86 15.75
N ARG A 178 -6.01 -19.04 14.66
CA ARG A 178 -6.16 -20.20 13.75
C ARG A 178 -5.49 -21.46 14.31
N GLN A 179 -4.38 -21.31 15.02
CA GLN A 179 -3.75 -22.41 15.76
C GLN A 179 -4.59 -22.84 16.98
N ALA A 180 -5.16 -21.89 17.74
CA ALA A 180 -6.05 -22.23 18.85
C ALA A 180 -7.32 -22.97 18.39
N SER A 181 -7.91 -22.62 17.24
CA SER A 181 -9.10 -23.32 16.71
C SER A 181 -8.83 -24.69 16.10
N THR A 182 -7.58 -24.98 15.72
CA THR A 182 -7.18 -26.31 15.18
C THR A 182 -6.65 -27.24 16.29
N LEU A 183 -6.13 -26.67 17.38
CA LEU A 183 -5.74 -27.41 18.58
C LEU A 183 -6.95 -27.72 19.48
N THR A 184 -7.98 -26.88 19.55
CA THR A 184 -9.19 -27.19 20.34
C THR A 184 -10.08 -28.29 19.74
N THR A 185 -10.03 -28.53 18.42
CA THR A 185 -10.73 -29.67 17.81
C THR A 185 -9.98 -30.99 17.95
N LYS A 186 -8.65 -30.96 18.11
CA LYS A 186 -7.83 -32.16 18.41
C LYS A 186 -7.67 -32.45 19.91
N SER A 187 -7.86 -31.45 20.78
CA SER A 187 -7.58 -31.57 22.23
C SER A 187 -8.81 -31.80 23.11
N LEU A 188 -10.02 -31.94 22.53
CA LEU A 188 -11.23 -32.29 23.29
C LEU A 188 -11.28 -33.77 23.76
N THR A 189 -10.19 -34.54 23.63
CA THR A 189 -10.10 -35.91 24.13
C THR A 189 -9.04 -36.15 25.22
N SER A 190 -8.39 -35.12 25.80
CA SER A 190 -7.46 -35.39 26.91
C SER A 190 -7.31 -34.27 27.96
N VAL A 191 -8.14 -34.42 28.99
CA VAL A 191 -7.95 -34.22 30.44
C VAL A 191 -6.65 -33.53 30.94
N LYS A 192 -6.77 -32.36 31.60
CA LYS A 192 -6.62 -32.15 33.07
C LYS A 192 -6.62 -30.64 33.44
N PRO A 193 -7.29 -30.24 34.55
CA PRO A 193 -7.47 -28.84 34.92
C PRO A 193 -6.46 -28.42 36.00
N GLY A 194 -5.58 -27.46 35.70
CA GLY A 194 -4.76 -26.87 36.75
C GLY A 194 -3.46 -26.29 36.23
N ILE A 195 -3.53 -25.10 35.63
CA ILE A 195 -2.53 -24.01 35.55
C ILE A 195 -3.24 -22.89 34.77
N ASN A 196 -4.22 -22.20 35.38
CA ASN A 196 -4.96 -21.16 34.65
C ASN A 196 -5.38 -19.97 35.51
N LYS A 197 -4.52 -19.60 36.48
CA LYS A 197 -4.79 -18.45 37.37
C LYS A 197 -3.97 -17.20 37.05
N ILE A 198 -3.06 -17.23 36.09
CA ILE A 198 -2.18 -16.07 35.77
C ILE A 198 -2.48 -15.45 34.38
N THR A 199 -3.12 -16.18 33.47
CA THR A 199 -3.40 -15.73 32.08
C THR A 199 -4.75 -15.03 31.88
N ASN A 200 -5.59 -14.97 32.93
CA ASN A 200 -7.02 -14.65 32.79
C ASN A 200 -7.42 -13.18 33.06
N SER A 201 -6.48 -12.29 33.33
CA SER A 201 -6.81 -10.87 33.57
C SER A 201 -6.69 -9.97 32.34
N VAL A 202 -6.03 -10.40 31.26
CA VAL A 202 -5.86 -9.59 30.02
C VAL A 202 -6.79 -10.06 28.88
N SER A 203 -7.49 -11.18 29.05
CA SER A 203 -8.30 -11.81 27.99
C SER A 203 -9.79 -11.41 27.98
N LYS A 204 -10.25 -10.56 28.90
CA LYS A 204 -11.69 -10.29 29.12
C LYS A 204 -12.28 -9.11 28.37
N LEU A 205 -11.54 -8.43 27.50
CA LEU A 205 -12.15 -7.45 26.59
C LEU A 205 -12.65 -8.18 25.33
N PRO A 206 -13.91 -7.98 24.89
CA PRO A 206 -14.42 -8.62 23.68
C PRO A 206 -13.61 -8.15 22.47
N LYS A 207 -12.63 -8.96 22.04
CA LYS A 207 -11.60 -8.64 21.03
C LYS A 207 -12.13 -8.30 19.62
N LYS A 208 -13.45 -8.31 19.39
CA LYS A 208 -14.13 -7.71 18.23
C LYS A 208 -14.07 -6.17 18.27
N TRP A 209 -13.93 -5.61 19.47
CA TRP A 209 -13.82 -4.18 19.74
C TRP A 209 -12.38 -3.67 19.82
N VAL A 210 -11.36 -4.52 19.64
CA VAL A 210 -9.94 -4.11 19.77
C VAL A 210 -9.27 -3.92 18.40
N ILE A 211 -9.63 -4.72 17.40
CA ILE A 211 -9.10 -4.61 16.03
C ILE A 211 -9.54 -3.31 15.35
N PRO A 212 -10.84 -2.91 15.34
CA PRO A 212 -11.24 -1.65 14.74
C PRO A 212 -10.56 -0.43 15.37
N PRO A 213 -10.46 -0.25 16.70
CA PRO A 213 -9.74 0.90 17.23
C PRO A 213 -8.24 0.81 17.01
N LEU A 214 -7.61 -0.37 16.93
CA LEU A 214 -6.19 -0.45 16.57
C LEU A 214 -5.95 0.00 15.12
N LEU A 215 -6.85 -0.38 14.21
CA LEU A 215 -6.83 0.03 12.81
C LEU A 215 -7.15 1.53 12.70
N VAL A 216 -8.13 2.03 13.46
CA VAL A 216 -8.43 3.46 13.57
C VAL A 216 -7.27 4.22 14.19
N ILE A 217 -6.56 3.67 15.18
CA ILE A 217 -5.34 4.27 15.74
C ILE A 217 -4.23 4.26 14.70
N ALA A 218 -4.04 3.20 13.92
CA ALA A 218 -3.06 3.18 12.85
C ALA A 218 -3.40 4.21 11.75
N ILE A 219 -4.69 4.34 11.40
CA ILE A 219 -5.18 5.37 10.48
C ILE A 219 -4.98 6.76 11.09
N LEU A 220 -5.37 6.99 12.35
CA LEU A 220 -5.26 8.27 13.04
C LEU A 220 -3.81 8.68 13.26
N VAL A 221 -2.92 7.74 13.59
CA VAL A 221 -1.48 7.99 13.69
C VAL A 221 -0.91 8.31 12.31
N SER A 222 -1.37 7.63 11.26
CA SER A 222 -0.97 7.94 9.88
C SER A 222 -1.49 9.30 9.42
N VAL A 223 -2.72 9.67 9.77
CA VAL A 223 -3.32 10.98 9.49
C VAL A 223 -2.61 12.06 10.29
N ALA A 224 -2.41 11.88 11.59
CA ALA A 224 -1.71 12.82 12.45
C ALA A 224 -0.26 13.03 12.00
N ALA A 225 0.44 11.96 11.59
CA ALA A 225 1.76 12.05 10.99
C ALA A 225 1.75 12.75 9.61
N ALA A 226 0.68 12.58 8.83
CA ALA A 226 0.51 13.26 7.55
C ALA A 226 0.16 14.75 7.69
N THR A 227 -0.45 15.16 8.79
CA THR A 227 -0.84 16.55 9.08
C THR A 227 0.11 17.26 10.03
N MET A 228 1.16 16.59 10.50
CA MET A 228 2.12 17.19 11.42
C MET A 228 2.97 18.22 10.65
N PRO A 229 3.09 19.48 11.11
CA PRO A 229 3.96 20.46 10.49
C PRO A 229 5.39 19.92 10.52
N ASP A 230 6.09 19.95 9.40
CA ASP A 230 7.50 19.57 9.34
C ASP A 230 8.40 20.78 9.62
N ASP A 231 9.54 20.53 10.28
CA ASP A 231 10.56 21.56 10.56
C ASP A 231 11.47 21.84 9.36
N ASN A 232 11.08 21.37 8.18
CA ASN A 232 11.84 21.58 6.96
C ASN A 232 11.64 22.98 6.42
N LEU A 233 12.65 23.46 5.70
CA LEU A 233 12.58 24.71 4.95
C LEU A 233 11.80 24.46 3.66
N HIS A 234 10.62 25.05 3.54
CA HIS A 234 9.85 25.10 2.30
C HIS A 234 10.08 26.44 1.63
N VAL A 235 10.46 26.41 0.35
CA VAL A 235 10.59 27.61 -0.48
C VAL A 235 9.61 27.47 -1.64
N SER A 236 8.57 28.30 -1.62
CA SER A 236 7.52 28.32 -2.64
C SER A 236 7.69 29.56 -3.51
N PHE A 237 7.87 29.37 -4.81
CA PHE A 237 7.85 30.46 -5.80
C PHE A 237 6.40 30.64 -6.25
N LEU A 238 5.80 31.75 -5.88
CA LEU A 238 4.42 32.10 -6.16
C LEU A 238 4.34 32.81 -7.50
N ASP A 239 3.43 32.37 -8.37
CA ASP A 239 3.13 33.05 -9.62
C ASP A 239 2.20 34.23 -9.33
N VAL A 240 2.77 35.44 -9.34
CA VAL A 240 2.06 36.71 -9.12
C VAL A 240 1.85 37.50 -10.42
N GLY A 241 2.00 36.84 -11.58
CA GLY A 241 1.83 37.44 -12.89
C GLY A 241 3.07 38.22 -13.36
N GLN A 242 3.39 39.35 -12.73
CA GLN A 242 4.54 40.19 -13.11
C GLN A 242 5.41 40.54 -11.91
N GLY A 243 6.57 39.89 -11.74
CA GLY A 243 7.47 40.11 -10.60
C GLY A 243 7.71 38.82 -9.82
N ASP A 244 8.47 38.93 -8.73
CA ASP A 244 8.82 37.77 -7.91
C ASP A 244 7.99 37.76 -6.63
N ALA A 245 7.58 36.58 -6.18
CA ALA A 245 7.01 36.38 -4.86
C ALA A 245 7.49 35.03 -4.35
N ILE A 246 8.31 35.06 -3.29
CA ILE A 246 8.94 33.87 -2.74
C ILE A 246 8.51 33.73 -1.28
N LEU A 247 7.75 32.69 -0.99
CA LEU A 247 7.35 32.35 0.37
C LEU A 247 8.31 31.32 0.95
N ILE A 248 9.02 31.69 2.01
CA ILE A 248 9.93 30.82 2.76
C ILE A 248 9.26 30.46 4.08
N GLN A 249 9.10 29.16 4.35
CA GLN A 249 8.46 28.65 5.56
C GLN A 249 9.41 27.67 6.27
N LYS A 250 9.54 27.80 7.58
CA LYS A 250 10.27 26.84 8.43
C LYS A 250 9.60 26.72 9.79
N GLY A 251 8.96 25.58 10.05
CA GLY A 251 8.13 25.40 11.24
C GLY A 251 7.02 26.48 11.30
N ASN A 252 7.00 27.28 12.37
CA ASN A 252 6.04 28.37 12.55
C ASN A 252 6.50 29.73 11.96
N GLN A 253 7.71 29.81 11.40
CA GLN A 253 8.20 31.05 10.81
C GLN A 253 7.85 31.11 9.33
N GLN A 254 7.28 32.24 8.92
CA GLN A 254 6.94 32.54 7.53
C GLN A 254 7.56 33.86 7.15
N VAL A 255 8.33 33.86 6.07
CA VAL A 255 8.94 35.05 5.48
C VAL A 255 8.50 35.13 4.03
N LEU A 256 7.87 36.24 3.66
CA LEU A 256 7.55 36.54 2.27
C LEU A 256 8.60 37.51 1.73
N VAL A 257 9.31 37.08 0.69
CA VAL A 257 10.30 37.89 -0.02
C VAL A 257 9.67 38.33 -1.34
N ASP A 258 9.46 39.63 -1.45
CA ASP A 258 8.71 40.29 -2.52
C ASP A 258 7.21 39.87 -2.56
N GLY A 259 6.36 40.67 -3.18
CA GLY A 259 4.91 40.52 -3.15
C GLY A 259 4.22 40.71 -4.50
N GLY A 260 5.01 40.86 -5.57
CA GLY A 260 4.49 41.31 -6.86
C GLY A 260 4.00 42.77 -6.82
N PRO A 261 3.51 43.29 -7.96
CA PRO A 261 3.04 44.65 -8.09
C PRO A 261 1.69 44.78 -7.40
N ASN A 262 1.48 45.88 -6.69
CA ASN A 262 0.17 46.20 -6.16
C ASN A 262 -0.82 46.35 -7.32
N PRO A 263 -1.95 45.60 -7.37
CA PRO A 263 -2.97 45.82 -8.38
C PRO A 263 -3.63 47.18 -8.14
N GLN A 264 -3.18 48.19 -8.88
CA GLN A 264 -3.91 49.44 -9.10
C GLN A 264 -4.53 49.43 -10.49
#